data_AF-A0AAJ0HK88-F1
#
_entry.id   AF-A0AAJ0HK88-F1
#
_cell.length_a   1.000
_cell.length_b   1.000
_cell.length_c   1.000
_cell.angle_alpha   90.00
_cell.angle_beta   90.00
_cell.angle_gamma   90.00
#
_symmetry.space_group_name_H-M   'P 1'
#
loop_
_entity.id
_entity.type
_entity.pdbx_description
1 polymer ?
#
loop_
_entity_poly.entity_id
_entity_poly.type
_entity_poly.pdbx_seq_one_letter_code
_entity_poly.pdbx_strand_id
1 'polypeptide(L)'
;LRNCTFASGVVSWGNMVEVGTPPQRLCLVPSTVINSTLVSQEGLCKVSGTLEPHKCEALRGGFFNENSSTTWTGASLSAFNDTRSNPTWEHFNPPGFTEVGYDTITFANANVALYGAGIALNQYGNDSNAGMIGLGKDSVFLADAVRQERAGSKSWSLDAGSLSTAKPRDGELVIGGYNAGRTDGSFSWSNVSDMAGDRPCPLRTKIAHMSVTLSNGETVPIMSSAEVVDACIEPYDNLFRFTPGMLLNWKSITGFNESQFNVYSSEAANNVSFNEYGLPYDSDSIGDWSLSITLGNGYKTTLPGHELQRPLQGFDNLGNRKVVPGVTKVQILDQPTKDGEVPILGKIFLSRSYLSVDYESGRFGLALSA
;
A
#
# COMPACT_ATOMS: atom_id res chain seq x y z
N LEU A 1 9.46 -5.62 2.51
CA LEU A 1 8.19 -6.27 2.16
C LEU A 1 8.45 -7.54 1.37
N ARG A 2 7.75 -8.61 1.70
CA ARG A 2 7.87 -9.93 1.08
C ARG A 2 6.59 -10.74 1.28
N ASN A 3 6.54 -11.95 0.74
CA ASN A 3 5.48 -12.90 1.06
C ASN A 3 5.58 -13.31 2.54
N CYS A 4 4.47 -13.19 3.27
CA CYS A 4 4.29 -13.65 4.63
C CYS A 4 3.46 -14.93 4.62
N THR A 5 4.00 -16.04 5.12
CA THR A 5 3.27 -17.30 5.23
C THR A 5 2.77 -17.51 6.65
N PHE A 6 1.45 -17.66 6.80
CA PHE A 6 0.80 -17.92 8.09
C PHE A 6 0.79 -19.41 8.43
N ALA A 7 0.44 -19.74 9.68
CA ALA A 7 0.35 -21.14 10.12
C ALA A 7 -0.70 -21.95 9.35
N SER A 8 -1.75 -21.28 8.84
CA SER A 8 -2.76 -21.85 7.94
C SER A 8 -2.22 -22.22 6.55
N GLY A 9 -1.01 -21.79 6.19
CA GLY A 9 -0.43 -21.91 4.85
C GLY A 9 -0.79 -20.76 3.90
N VAL A 10 -1.67 -19.86 4.33
CA VAL A 10 -2.07 -18.66 3.56
C VAL A 10 -0.89 -17.69 3.40
N VAL A 11 -0.82 -17.03 2.24
CA VAL A 11 0.26 -16.09 1.90
C VAL A 11 -0.27 -14.68 1.62
N SER A 12 0.21 -13.69 2.36
CA SER A 12 -0.03 -12.27 2.10
C SER A 12 1.28 -11.52 1.76
N TRP A 13 1.21 -10.25 1.35
CA TRP A 13 2.40 -9.44 1.00
C TRP A 13 2.53 -8.20 1.87
N GLY A 14 3.67 -8.06 2.54
CA GLY A 14 3.90 -6.99 3.50
C GLY A 14 5.15 -7.23 4.34
N ASN A 15 5.15 -6.73 5.57
CA ASN A 15 6.18 -6.98 6.56
C ASN A 15 5.62 -7.99 7.58
N MET A 16 6.27 -9.15 7.67
CA MET A 16 5.94 -10.13 8.70
C MET A 16 6.32 -9.55 10.07
N VAL A 17 5.34 -9.48 10.95
CA VAL A 17 5.48 -9.11 12.36
C VAL A 17 4.83 -10.18 13.22
N GLU A 18 5.26 -10.28 14.47
CA GLU A 18 4.62 -11.12 15.46
C GLU A 18 4.11 -10.24 16.60
N VAL A 19 2.83 -10.36 16.94
CA VAL A 19 2.16 -9.52 17.94
C VAL A 19 1.71 -10.38 19.12
N GLY A 20 1.96 -9.91 20.33
CA GLY A 20 1.46 -10.54 21.56
C GLY A 20 2.25 -11.73 22.08
N THR A 21 1.75 -12.31 23.17
CA THR A 21 2.34 -13.48 23.84
C THR A 21 1.26 -14.54 24.13
N PRO A 22 1.29 -15.74 23.51
CA PRO A 22 2.25 -16.18 22.52
C PRO A 22 2.20 -15.34 21.22
N PRO A 23 3.30 -15.30 20.44
CA PRO A 23 3.36 -14.47 19.24
C PRO A 23 2.37 -14.90 18.16
N GLN A 24 1.60 -13.94 17.63
CA GLN A 24 0.65 -14.12 16.54
C GLN A 24 1.20 -13.46 15.26
N ARG A 25 1.34 -14.23 14.18
CA ARG A 25 1.95 -13.75 12.92
C ARG A 25 0.97 -12.95 12.09
N LEU A 26 1.38 -11.72 11.75
CA LEU A 26 0.64 -10.81 10.87
C LEU A 26 1.55 -10.32 9.74
N CYS A 27 0.94 -9.96 8.62
CA CYS A 27 1.61 -9.33 7.49
C CYS A 27 1.07 -7.91 7.33
N LEU A 28 1.83 -6.93 7.82
CA LEU A 28 1.39 -5.53 7.82
C LEU A 28 2.07 -4.74 6.71
N VAL A 29 1.33 -3.86 6.04
CA VAL A 29 1.88 -2.96 5.02
C VAL A 29 2.22 -1.59 5.62
N PRO A 30 3.31 -0.93 5.18
CA PRO A 30 3.57 0.45 5.56
C PRO A 30 2.42 1.35 5.09
N SER A 31 2.06 2.35 5.89
CA SER A 31 0.97 3.27 5.56
C SER A 31 1.23 4.67 6.12
N THR A 32 1.04 5.70 5.30
CA THR A 32 1.13 7.10 5.78
C THR A 32 -0.23 7.73 6.11
N VAL A 33 -1.32 7.04 5.77
CA VAL A 33 -2.69 7.45 6.13
C VAL A 33 -3.05 7.23 7.60
N ILE A 34 -2.25 6.44 8.33
CA ILE A 34 -2.43 6.19 9.75
C ILE A 34 -1.16 6.47 10.56
N ASN A 35 -1.36 7.00 11.77
CA ASN A 35 -0.36 7.21 12.80
C ASN A 35 -0.28 6.01 13.78
N SER A 36 -1.40 5.33 14.00
CA SER A 36 -1.46 4.15 14.87
C SER A 36 -1.25 2.88 14.04
N THR A 37 -0.48 1.90 14.53
CA THR A 37 -0.40 0.58 13.89
C THR A 37 -1.75 -0.11 14.01
N LEU A 38 -2.33 -0.52 12.88
CA LEU A 38 -3.66 -1.09 12.78
C LEU A 38 -3.54 -2.58 12.45
N VAL A 39 -4.10 -3.44 13.31
CA VAL A 39 -4.14 -4.89 13.08
C VAL A 39 -5.58 -5.36 12.89
N SER A 40 -5.80 -6.31 11.99
CA SER A 40 -7.13 -6.83 11.71
C SER A 40 -7.55 -7.88 12.74
N GLN A 41 -8.83 -7.89 13.09
CA GLN A 41 -9.46 -8.99 13.83
C GLN A 41 -10.27 -9.89 12.90
N GLU A 42 -10.45 -11.16 13.28
CA GLU A 42 -11.26 -12.12 12.52
C GLU A 42 -12.73 -11.67 12.36
N GLY A 43 -13.24 -10.87 13.31
CA GLY A 43 -14.59 -10.28 13.25
C GLY A 43 -14.85 -9.49 11.95
N LEU A 44 -13.80 -8.91 11.36
CA LEU A 44 -13.85 -8.18 10.09
C LEU A 44 -14.38 -9.04 8.93
N CYS A 45 -14.19 -10.36 9.00
CA CYS A 45 -14.64 -11.29 7.97
C CYS A 45 -16.14 -11.58 8.07
N LYS A 46 -16.69 -11.58 9.29
CA LYS A 46 -18.11 -11.89 9.55
C LYS A 46 -19.04 -10.80 9.03
N VAL A 47 -18.61 -9.54 9.07
CA VAL A 47 -19.39 -8.37 8.61
C VAL A 47 -19.66 -8.42 7.10
N SER A 48 -18.77 -9.07 6.34
CA SER A 48 -18.93 -9.17 4.88
C SER A 48 -19.89 -10.28 4.43
N GLY A 49 -20.36 -11.16 5.35
CA GLY A 49 -21.35 -12.23 5.13
C GLY A 49 -21.03 -13.28 4.06
N THR A 50 -19.96 -13.09 3.29
CA THR A 50 -19.69 -13.77 2.01
C THR A 50 -18.21 -14.14 1.82
N LEU A 51 -17.31 -13.67 2.68
CA LEU A 51 -15.89 -14.01 2.62
C LEU A 51 -15.56 -15.16 3.56
N GLU A 52 -15.12 -16.27 2.97
CA GLU A 52 -14.55 -17.41 3.68
C GLU A 52 -13.36 -16.98 4.57
N PRO A 53 -13.14 -17.59 5.75
CA PRO A 53 -12.14 -17.13 6.71
C PRO A 53 -10.71 -17.05 6.17
N HIS A 54 -10.22 -18.07 5.46
CA HIS A 54 -8.85 -18.07 4.92
C HIS A 54 -8.66 -17.09 3.78
N LYS A 55 -9.70 -16.92 2.95
CA LYS A 55 -9.72 -15.87 1.94
C LYS A 55 -9.59 -14.49 2.59
N CYS A 56 -10.36 -14.25 3.64
CA CYS A 56 -10.27 -13.01 4.40
C CYS A 56 -8.89 -12.85 5.06
N GLU A 57 -8.33 -13.91 5.66
CA GLU A 57 -6.98 -13.91 6.24
C GLU A 57 -5.92 -13.46 5.22
N ALA A 58 -6.01 -13.98 3.99
CA ALA A 58 -5.11 -13.64 2.90
C ALA A 58 -5.21 -12.15 2.50
N LEU A 59 -6.43 -11.65 2.36
CA LEU A 59 -6.72 -10.27 2.01
C LEU A 59 -6.22 -9.33 3.12
N ARG A 60 -6.54 -9.62 4.39
CA ARG A 60 -6.26 -8.71 5.52
C ARG A 60 -4.84 -8.81 6.07
N GLY A 61 -4.10 -9.87 5.73
CA GLY A 61 -2.73 -10.06 6.22
C GLY A 61 -2.67 -10.70 7.60
N GLY A 62 -3.57 -11.64 7.90
CA GLY A 62 -3.66 -12.31 9.20
C GLY A 62 -4.54 -11.57 10.21
N PHE A 63 -4.80 -12.22 11.35
CA PHE A 63 -5.63 -11.68 12.42
C PHE A 63 -4.92 -11.70 13.77
N PHE A 64 -5.16 -10.64 14.54
CA PHE A 64 -4.79 -10.58 15.94
C PHE A 64 -6.00 -10.90 16.81
N ASN A 65 -5.80 -11.76 17.81
CA ASN A 65 -6.75 -12.04 18.87
C ASN A 65 -6.12 -11.62 20.21
N GLU A 66 -6.57 -10.49 20.71
CA GLU A 66 -6.16 -9.87 21.96
C GLU A 66 -6.40 -10.77 23.18
N ASN A 67 -7.48 -11.56 23.18
CA ASN A 67 -7.78 -12.49 24.28
C ASN A 67 -6.82 -13.67 24.34
N SER A 68 -6.10 -13.94 23.25
CA SER A 68 -5.06 -14.96 23.21
C SER A 68 -3.69 -14.44 23.65
N SER A 69 -3.53 -13.13 23.85
CA SER A 69 -2.26 -12.52 24.26
C SER A 69 -2.26 -12.21 25.75
N THR A 70 -1.34 -12.82 26.51
CA THR A 70 -1.12 -12.54 27.93
C THR A 70 -0.44 -11.19 28.19
N THR A 71 0.08 -10.54 27.15
CA THR A 71 0.73 -9.22 27.21
C THR A 71 -0.15 -8.10 26.68
N TRP A 72 -1.34 -8.41 26.15
CA TRP A 72 -2.29 -7.40 25.72
C TRP A 72 -2.80 -6.59 26.92
N THR A 73 -2.72 -5.26 26.79
CA THR A 73 -3.31 -4.33 27.75
C THR A 73 -4.26 -3.39 27.00
N GLY A 74 -5.56 -3.69 27.07
CA GLY A 74 -6.60 -2.84 26.49
C GLY A 74 -6.65 -1.46 27.15
N ALA A 75 -6.98 -0.44 26.35
CA ALA A 75 -7.13 0.94 26.81
C ALA A 75 -8.46 1.53 26.28
N SER A 76 -9.05 2.48 27.02
CA SER A 76 -10.12 3.28 26.44
C SER A 76 -9.54 4.25 25.41
N LEU A 77 -10.29 4.60 24.37
CA LEU A 77 -9.88 5.63 23.40
C LEU A 77 -9.46 6.93 24.09
N SER A 78 -10.15 7.34 25.16
CA SER A 78 -9.80 8.54 25.94
C SER A 78 -8.51 8.44 26.75
N ALA A 79 -8.07 7.23 27.12
CA ALA A 79 -6.89 6.99 27.95
C ALA A 79 -5.71 6.45 27.14
N PHE A 80 -5.92 6.10 25.88
CA PHE A 80 -4.88 5.68 24.97
C PHE A 80 -4.05 6.92 24.60
N ASN A 81 -2.92 7.09 25.30
CA ASN A 81 -2.00 8.22 25.19
C ASN A 81 -1.42 8.39 23.76
N ASP A 82 -1.55 7.32 22.98
CA ASP A 82 -1.19 7.18 21.58
C ASP A 82 -2.39 7.34 20.62
N THR A 83 -3.51 7.94 21.07
CA THR A 83 -4.60 8.42 20.20
C THR A 83 -4.12 9.61 19.38
N ARG A 84 -3.29 9.30 18.40
CA ARG A 84 -3.05 10.21 17.30
C ARG A 84 -4.27 10.14 16.40
N SER A 85 -4.82 11.29 16.03
CA SER A 85 -5.89 11.32 15.04
C SER A 85 -5.38 10.62 13.77
N ASN A 86 -6.24 9.81 13.17
CA ASN A 86 -5.96 9.17 11.89
C ASN A 86 -6.91 9.78 10.86
N PRO A 87 -6.76 11.08 10.54
CA PRO A 87 -7.79 11.84 9.84
C PRO A 87 -8.12 11.26 8.48
N THR A 88 -7.13 10.69 7.77
CA THR A 88 -7.38 10.02 6.49
C THR A 88 -8.17 8.73 6.66
N TRP A 89 -7.83 7.91 7.66
CA TRP A 89 -8.58 6.69 7.97
C TRP A 89 -10.00 7.00 8.41
N GLU A 90 -10.18 7.95 9.33
CA GLU A 90 -11.47 8.42 9.84
C GLU A 90 -12.34 9.02 8.74
N HIS A 91 -11.73 9.73 7.77
CA HIS A 91 -12.42 10.27 6.60
C HIS A 91 -13.00 9.17 5.70
N PHE A 92 -12.26 8.09 5.46
CA PHE A 92 -12.71 7.01 4.58
C PHE A 92 -13.44 5.86 5.30
N ASN A 93 -13.27 5.70 6.61
CA ASN A 93 -13.79 4.59 7.40
C ASN A 93 -14.45 5.07 8.71
N PRO A 94 -15.51 5.91 8.69
CA PRO A 94 -16.20 6.33 9.91
C PRO A 94 -16.90 5.13 10.60
N PRO A 95 -16.86 5.00 11.95
CA PRO A 95 -16.40 5.98 12.94
C PRO A 95 -14.90 5.93 13.29
N GLY A 96 -14.07 5.23 12.51
CA GLY A 96 -12.67 4.93 12.83
C GLY A 96 -12.53 3.60 13.58
N PHE A 97 -11.40 3.40 14.27
CA PHE A 97 -11.19 2.22 15.13
C PHE A 97 -11.84 2.44 16.50
N THR A 98 -12.44 1.37 17.03
CA THR A 98 -13.23 1.40 18.29
C THR A 98 -12.50 0.79 19.47
N GLU A 99 -11.43 0.03 19.23
CA GLU A 99 -10.65 -0.63 20.27
C GLU A 99 -9.15 -0.40 20.05
N VAL A 100 -8.45 -0.12 21.15
CA VAL A 100 -7.03 0.21 21.19
C VAL A 100 -6.39 -0.39 22.43
N GLY A 101 -5.08 -0.59 22.38
CA GLY A 101 -4.33 -1.10 23.51
C GLY A 101 -2.84 -1.19 23.20
N TYR A 102 -2.12 -1.82 24.11
CA TYR A 102 -0.68 -1.98 24.03
C TYR A 102 -0.32 -3.46 24.02
N ASP A 103 0.65 -3.82 23.19
CA ASP A 103 1.23 -5.16 23.21
C ASP A 103 2.68 -5.15 22.69
N THR A 104 3.31 -6.32 22.65
CA THR A 104 4.62 -6.49 22.03
C THR A 104 4.46 -6.66 20.52
N ILE A 105 5.22 -5.89 19.73
CA ILE A 105 5.37 -6.09 18.28
C ILE A 105 6.82 -6.51 18.01
N THR A 106 7.00 -7.69 17.43
CA THR A 106 8.31 -8.27 17.12
C THR A 106 8.51 -8.34 15.61
N PHE A 107 9.67 -7.84 15.16
CA PHE A 107 10.16 -7.98 13.78
C PHE A 107 11.20 -9.09 13.77
N ALA A 108 10.74 -10.35 13.71
CA ALA A 108 11.59 -11.54 13.84
C ALA A 108 12.82 -11.52 12.91
N ASN A 109 12.66 -11.02 11.68
CA ASN A 109 13.75 -10.93 10.71
C ASN A 109 14.86 -9.93 11.09
N ALA A 110 14.54 -8.93 11.91
CA ALA A 110 15.49 -7.94 12.42
C ALA A 110 15.96 -8.27 13.85
N ASN A 111 15.37 -9.29 14.48
CA ASN A 111 15.55 -9.59 15.91
C ASN A 111 15.30 -8.36 16.81
N VAL A 112 14.29 -7.57 16.47
CA VAL A 112 13.88 -6.36 17.21
C VAL A 112 12.45 -6.54 17.73
N ALA A 113 12.22 -6.14 18.97
CA ALA A 113 10.89 -6.06 19.57
C ALA A 113 10.64 -4.65 20.14
N LEU A 114 9.41 -4.18 19.96
CA LEU A 114 8.86 -3.01 20.63
C LEU A 114 7.88 -3.51 21.69
N TYR A 115 8.17 -3.24 22.96
CA TYR A 115 7.34 -3.64 24.09
C TYR A 115 6.34 -2.54 24.42
N GLY A 116 5.10 -2.92 24.72
CA GLY A 116 4.03 -1.95 25.01
C GLY A 116 3.80 -0.96 23.86
N ALA A 117 3.92 -1.43 22.62
CA ALA A 117 3.67 -0.64 21.44
C ALA A 117 2.16 -0.39 21.27
N GLY A 118 1.80 0.84 20.88
CA GLY A 118 0.40 1.21 20.65
C GLY A 118 -0.20 0.53 19.42
N ILE A 119 -1.33 -0.15 19.60
CA ILE A 119 -2.05 -0.90 18.57
C ILE A 119 -3.52 -0.50 18.55
N ALA A 120 -4.04 -0.25 17.35
CA ALA A 120 -5.46 -0.13 17.07
C ALA A 120 -6.00 -1.42 16.46
N LEU A 121 -7.20 -1.84 16.86
CA LEU A 121 -7.86 -3.03 16.33
C LEU A 121 -8.87 -2.64 15.26
N ASN A 122 -8.74 -3.25 14.09
CA ASN A 122 -9.70 -3.12 13.02
C ASN A 122 -10.74 -4.26 13.09
N GLN A 123 -11.93 -3.92 13.58
CA GLN A 123 -13.00 -4.87 13.89
C GLN A 123 -14.15 -4.84 12.86
N TYR A 124 -14.31 -3.71 12.15
CA TYR A 124 -15.47 -3.43 11.29
C TYR A 124 -15.05 -2.69 10.01
N GLY A 125 -15.83 -2.87 8.95
CA GLY A 125 -15.63 -2.21 7.66
C GLY A 125 -15.18 -3.17 6.56
N ASN A 126 -15.60 -2.91 5.32
CA ASN A 126 -15.26 -3.76 4.18
C ASN A 126 -13.99 -3.28 3.44
N ASP A 127 -13.61 -2.01 3.61
CA ASP A 127 -12.66 -1.29 2.74
C ASP A 127 -11.18 -1.36 3.20
N SER A 128 -10.87 -2.21 4.20
CA SER A 128 -9.51 -2.36 4.75
C SER A 128 -8.71 -3.49 4.10
N ASN A 129 -7.97 -3.22 3.04
CA ASN A 129 -7.25 -4.23 2.25
C ASN A 129 -6.01 -4.85 2.91
N ALA A 130 -5.61 -4.42 4.11
CA ALA A 130 -4.56 -5.07 4.93
C ALA A 130 -4.52 -4.46 6.34
N GLY A 131 -3.90 -5.17 7.29
CA GLY A 131 -3.30 -4.54 8.47
C GLY A 131 -2.12 -3.63 8.08
N MET A 132 -1.83 -2.63 8.89
CA MET A 132 -0.95 -1.53 8.53
C MET A 132 0.02 -1.14 9.66
N ILE A 133 1.28 -0.88 9.30
CA ILE A 133 2.24 -0.19 10.18
C ILE A 133 2.03 1.31 9.98
N GLY A 134 1.68 2.02 11.06
CA GLY A 134 1.43 3.45 10.98
C GLY A 134 2.72 4.24 10.86
N LEU A 135 2.91 4.91 9.74
CA LEU A 135 4.08 5.74 9.39
C LEU A 135 3.66 7.17 9.02
N GLY A 136 2.48 7.61 9.45
CA GLY A 136 2.06 9.00 9.36
C GLY A 136 2.96 9.94 10.19
N LYS A 137 2.74 11.24 10.02
CA LYS A 137 3.56 12.32 10.61
C LYS A 137 3.71 12.20 12.14
N ASP A 138 2.65 11.75 12.80
CA ASP A 138 2.60 11.58 14.25
C ASP A 138 2.66 10.09 14.64
N SER A 139 3.32 9.25 13.85
CA SER A 139 3.40 7.81 14.07
C SER A 139 3.79 7.42 15.50
N VAL A 140 2.93 6.61 16.11
CA VAL A 140 3.17 5.97 17.41
C VAL A 140 4.28 4.94 17.30
N PHE A 141 4.27 4.15 16.23
CA PHE A 141 5.29 3.13 15.96
C PHE A 141 6.70 3.72 15.88
N LEU A 142 6.87 4.83 15.15
CA LEU A 142 8.16 5.51 15.03
C LEU A 142 8.58 6.13 16.36
N ALA A 143 7.64 6.71 17.11
CA ALA A 143 7.90 7.24 18.44
C ALA A 143 8.33 6.14 19.44
N ASP A 144 7.67 4.98 19.43
CA ASP A 144 8.00 3.83 20.25
C ASP A 144 9.39 3.28 19.91
N ALA A 145 9.73 3.17 18.62
CA ALA A 145 11.04 2.71 18.17
C ALA A 145 12.18 3.61 18.68
N VAL A 146 11.99 4.94 18.66
CA VAL A 146 12.97 5.89 19.20
C VAL A 146 13.00 5.85 20.73
N ARG A 147 11.84 5.89 21.39
CA ARG A 147 11.72 5.86 22.86
C ARG A 147 12.37 4.63 23.48
N GLN A 148 12.33 3.50 22.76
CA GLN A 148 12.93 2.23 23.19
C GLN A 148 14.34 2.00 22.64
N GLU A 149 14.99 3.04 22.11
CA GLU A 149 16.35 3.00 21.59
C GLU A 149 16.57 1.92 20.50
N ARG A 150 15.52 1.60 19.74
CA ARG A 150 15.57 0.67 18.60
C ARG A 150 15.88 1.39 17.28
N ALA A 151 15.68 2.71 17.24
CA ALA A 151 16.02 3.57 16.12
C ALA A 151 16.59 4.90 16.64
N GLY A 152 17.54 5.48 15.89
CA GLY A 152 18.17 6.76 16.27
C GLY A 152 17.32 8.00 15.95
N SER A 153 16.28 7.86 15.13
CA SER A 153 15.37 8.94 14.74
C SER A 153 14.02 8.36 14.26
N LYS A 154 13.02 9.23 14.10
CA LYS A 154 11.72 8.88 13.51
C LYS A 154 11.73 8.90 11.98
N SER A 155 12.87 9.08 11.34
CA SER A 155 12.94 8.96 9.88
C SER A 155 12.71 7.52 9.47
N TRP A 156 12.22 7.30 8.26
CA TRP A 156 12.08 5.96 7.70
C TRP A 156 12.29 5.98 6.20
N SER A 157 12.59 4.82 5.64
CA SER A 157 12.70 4.67 4.20
C SER A 157 12.13 3.35 3.73
N LEU A 158 11.70 3.34 2.48
CA LEU A 158 10.98 2.24 1.87
C LEU A 158 11.48 1.97 0.47
N ASP A 159 11.94 0.75 0.29
CA ASP A 159 11.97 0.05 -0.99
C ASP A 159 10.76 -0.88 -1.02
N ALA A 160 9.76 -0.61 -1.86
CA ALA A 160 8.53 -1.41 -1.87
C ALA A 160 8.75 -2.85 -2.39
N GLY A 161 9.89 -3.11 -3.05
CA GLY A 161 10.13 -4.34 -3.79
C GLY A 161 9.36 -4.38 -5.11
N SER A 162 9.36 -5.54 -5.76
CA SER A 162 8.63 -5.80 -6.99
C SER A 162 7.81 -7.08 -6.88
N LEU A 163 6.55 -6.98 -7.29
CA LEU A 163 5.63 -8.10 -7.47
C LEU A 163 5.63 -8.62 -8.92
N SER A 164 6.58 -8.18 -9.75
CA SER A 164 6.76 -8.67 -11.11
C SER A 164 6.96 -10.18 -11.11
N THR A 165 6.29 -10.89 -12.02
CA THR A 165 6.56 -12.32 -12.23
C THR A 165 7.88 -12.56 -12.95
N ALA A 166 8.36 -11.57 -13.73
CA ALA A 166 9.61 -11.66 -14.48
C ALA A 166 10.82 -11.24 -13.64
N LYS A 167 10.67 -10.23 -12.79
CA LYS A 167 11.75 -9.68 -11.94
C LYS A 167 11.29 -9.45 -10.49
N PRO A 168 10.87 -10.50 -9.77
CA PRO A 168 10.39 -10.35 -8.40
C PRO A 168 11.53 -9.86 -7.50
N ARG A 169 11.20 -9.00 -6.54
CA ARG A 169 12.19 -8.43 -5.64
C ARG A 169 11.58 -8.17 -4.26
N ASP A 170 12.24 -8.64 -3.22
CA ASP A 170 11.85 -8.30 -1.86
C ASP A 170 12.18 -6.83 -1.58
N GLY A 171 11.23 -6.15 -0.98
CA GLY A 171 11.38 -4.78 -0.50
C GLY A 171 11.97 -4.72 0.91
N GLU A 172 12.20 -3.50 1.39
CA GLU A 172 12.83 -3.20 2.67
C GLU A 172 12.17 -1.98 3.30
N LEU A 173 11.91 -2.04 4.61
CA LEU A 173 11.52 -0.89 5.43
C LEU A 173 12.65 -0.66 6.43
N VAL A 174 13.24 0.53 6.40
CA VAL A 174 14.30 0.94 7.34
C VAL A 174 13.75 2.02 8.25
N ILE A 175 13.98 1.90 9.56
CA ILE A 175 13.60 2.90 10.55
C ILE A 175 14.87 3.55 11.09
N GLY A 176 14.88 4.87 11.25
CA GLY A 176 16.02 5.66 11.71
C GLY A 176 17.11 5.91 10.68
N GLY A 177 16.84 5.70 9.38
CA GLY A 177 17.83 5.92 8.33
C GLY A 177 17.36 5.45 6.95
N TYR A 178 18.32 5.15 6.07
CA TYR A 178 18.07 4.55 4.76
C TYR A 178 19.21 3.62 4.33
N ASN A 179 18.94 2.77 3.34
CA ASN A 179 19.90 1.85 2.75
C ASN A 179 20.43 2.39 1.42
N ALA A 180 21.64 2.96 1.44
CA ALA A 180 22.29 3.50 0.24
C ALA A 180 22.58 2.45 -0.84
N GLY A 181 22.66 1.16 -0.49
CA GLY A 181 22.83 0.07 -1.47
C GLY A 181 21.56 -0.26 -2.25
N ARG A 182 20.42 0.35 -1.91
CA ARG A 182 19.11 0.18 -2.57
C ARG A 182 18.70 1.41 -3.38
N THR A 183 19.56 2.41 -3.45
CA THR A 183 19.31 3.67 -4.17
C THR A 183 20.24 3.77 -5.37
N ASP A 184 19.69 4.19 -6.52
CA ASP A 184 20.44 4.61 -7.69
C ASP A 184 20.26 6.13 -7.90
N GLY A 185 21.39 6.85 -7.87
CA GLY A 185 21.42 8.31 -7.95
C GLY A 185 21.15 9.04 -6.63
N SER A 186 20.88 10.35 -6.74
CA SER A 186 20.62 11.24 -5.60
C SER A 186 19.13 11.42 -5.34
N PHE A 187 18.78 11.74 -4.09
CA PHE A 187 17.40 12.03 -3.71
C PHE A 187 16.90 13.36 -4.29
N SER A 188 15.74 13.32 -4.94
CA SER A 188 14.91 14.48 -5.23
C SER A 188 14.00 14.76 -4.04
N TRP A 189 14.37 15.77 -3.25
CA TRP A 189 13.67 16.14 -2.03
C TRP A 189 12.47 17.06 -2.26
N SER A 190 11.42 16.85 -1.48
CA SER A 190 10.22 17.66 -1.37
C SER A 190 9.91 17.94 0.09
N ASN A 191 9.06 18.93 0.37
CA ASN A 191 8.57 19.20 1.71
C ASN A 191 7.36 18.31 2.02
N VAL A 192 7.26 17.87 3.26
CA VAL A 192 6.05 17.21 3.78
C VAL A 192 4.90 18.23 3.77
N SER A 193 3.70 17.76 3.44
CA SER A 193 2.46 18.54 3.47
C SER A 193 1.53 17.98 4.55
N ASP A 194 0.40 18.64 4.82
CA ASP A 194 -0.67 18.04 5.63
C ASP A 194 -1.80 17.52 4.73
N MET A 195 -2.16 18.28 3.68
CA MET A 195 -3.27 17.97 2.77
C MET A 195 -2.84 17.97 1.29
N ALA A 196 -3.54 17.19 0.46
CA ALA A 196 -3.54 17.26 -0.99
C ALA A 196 -4.98 17.15 -1.51
N GLY A 197 -5.54 18.27 -1.97
CA GLY A 197 -7.00 18.38 -2.14
C GLY A 197 -7.71 18.19 -0.80
N ASP A 198 -8.75 17.37 -0.78
CA ASP A 198 -9.55 17.07 0.40
C ASP A 198 -9.03 15.85 1.20
N ARG A 199 -7.91 15.27 0.78
CA ARG A 199 -7.27 14.10 1.43
C ARG A 199 -6.03 14.51 2.23
N PRO A 200 -5.89 14.11 3.51
CA PRO A 200 -4.63 14.27 4.21
C PRO A 200 -3.55 13.39 3.56
N CYS A 201 -2.44 14.03 3.21
CA CYS A 201 -1.37 13.44 2.42
C CYS A 201 -0.01 14.03 2.82
N PRO A 202 0.72 13.36 3.73
CA PRO A 202 2.03 13.83 4.15
C PRO A 202 3.05 13.88 3.01
N LEU A 203 2.96 12.92 2.09
CA LEU A 203 3.88 12.77 0.96
C LEU A 203 3.28 13.35 -0.34
N ARG A 204 2.76 14.58 -0.25
CA ARG A 204 2.21 15.29 -1.40
C ARG A 204 3.31 15.65 -2.38
N THR A 205 3.07 15.36 -3.65
CA THR A 205 3.92 15.76 -4.76
C THR A 205 3.10 16.37 -5.89
N LYS A 206 3.77 16.77 -6.97
CA LYS A 206 3.16 17.31 -8.19
C LYS A 206 3.62 16.48 -9.37
N ILE A 207 2.70 15.92 -10.14
CA ILE A 207 2.98 15.28 -11.42
C ILE A 207 3.09 16.40 -12.46
N ALA A 208 4.28 16.56 -13.05
CA ALA A 208 4.53 17.53 -14.11
C ALA A 208 4.31 16.92 -15.50
N HIS A 209 4.74 15.67 -15.69
CA HIS A 209 4.49 14.93 -16.93
C HIS A 209 4.21 13.46 -16.63
N MET A 210 3.28 12.89 -17.38
CA MET A 210 3.02 11.46 -17.39
C MET A 210 2.68 11.01 -18.81
N SER A 211 3.35 9.96 -19.28
CA SER A 211 3.17 9.43 -20.64
C SER A 211 3.31 7.92 -20.66
N VAL A 212 2.57 7.28 -21.56
CA VAL A 212 2.71 5.86 -21.87
C VAL A 212 3.53 5.69 -23.14
N THR A 213 4.48 4.76 -23.13
CA THR A 213 5.17 4.30 -24.36
C THR A 213 4.56 2.97 -24.76
N LEU A 214 4.01 2.91 -25.97
CA LEU A 214 3.34 1.74 -26.54
C LEU A 214 4.36 0.78 -27.17
N SER A 215 3.91 -0.45 -27.49
CA SER A 215 4.77 -1.49 -28.10
C SER A 215 5.42 -1.08 -29.42
N ASN A 216 4.80 -0.16 -30.16
CA ASN A 216 5.34 0.40 -31.41
C ASN A 216 6.43 1.47 -31.17
N GLY A 217 6.76 1.77 -29.92
CA GLY A 217 7.72 2.82 -29.51
C GLY A 217 7.13 4.21 -29.42
N GLU A 218 5.86 4.41 -29.82
CA GLU A 218 5.18 5.69 -29.72
C GLU A 218 4.97 6.08 -28.25
N THR A 219 5.29 7.33 -27.91
CA THR A 219 5.11 7.86 -26.56
C THR A 219 4.02 8.90 -26.57
N VAL A 220 2.93 8.63 -25.84
CA VAL A 220 1.73 9.45 -25.83
C VAL A 220 1.49 9.99 -24.40
N PRO A 221 1.33 11.32 -24.22
CA PRO A 221 1.03 11.89 -22.92
C PRO A 221 -0.38 11.49 -22.46
N ILE A 222 -0.53 11.14 -21.17
CA ILE A 222 -1.84 10.84 -20.57
C ILE A 222 -2.47 12.04 -19.87
N MET A 223 -1.72 13.14 -19.76
CA MET A 223 -2.14 14.42 -19.21
C MET A 223 -1.55 15.56 -20.04
N SER A 224 -2.15 16.74 -19.97
CA SER A 224 -1.63 17.92 -20.67
C SER A 224 -0.25 18.33 -20.13
N SER A 225 0.68 18.72 -21.00
CA SER A 225 1.99 19.24 -20.59
C SER A 225 1.93 20.62 -19.95
N ALA A 226 0.80 21.33 -20.11
CA ALA A 226 0.54 22.61 -19.44
C ALA A 226 -0.08 22.44 -18.04
N GLU A 227 -0.48 21.21 -17.67
CA GLU A 227 -1.11 20.92 -16.40
C GLU A 227 -0.08 20.38 -15.39
N VAL A 228 -0.17 20.83 -14.14
CA VAL A 228 0.58 20.25 -13.03
C VAL A 228 -0.43 19.76 -12.01
N VAL A 229 -0.45 18.44 -11.80
CA VAL A 229 -1.47 17.77 -10.99
C VAL A 229 -0.89 17.43 -9.63
N ASP A 230 -1.53 17.89 -8.54
CA ASP A 230 -1.17 17.41 -7.20
C ASP A 230 -1.42 15.91 -7.10
N ALA A 231 -0.57 15.18 -6.39
CA ALA A 231 -0.70 13.74 -6.18
C ALA A 231 -0.21 13.34 -4.79
N CYS A 232 -0.67 12.19 -4.30
CA CYS A 232 -0.24 11.61 -3.05
C CYS A 232 0.59 10.35 -3.27
N ILE A 233 1.73 10.23 -2.59
CA ILE A 233 2.47 8.96 -2.52
C ILE A 233 1.97 8.21 -1.29
N GLU A 234 1.41 7.01 -1.47
CA GLU A 234 0.87 6.21 -0.36
C GLU A 234 1.30 4.74 -0.49
N PRO A 235 2.18 4.24 0.40
CA PRO A 235 2.63 2.85 0.39
C PRO A 235 1.54 1.77 0.58
N TYR A 236 0.42 2.12 1.23
CA TYR A 236 -0.71 1.22 1.46
C TYR A 236 -1.45 0.87 0.16
N ASP A 237 -1.78 1.88 -0.64
CA ASP A 237 -2.47 1.74 -1.92
C ASP A 237 -1.58 0.95 -2.90
N ASN A 238 -2.05 -0.16 -3.52
CA ASN A 238 -1.13 -0.95 -4.37
C ASN A 238 -1.07 -0.42 -5.81
N LEU A 239 -2.17 0.12 -6.31
CA LEU A 239 -2.32 0.55 -7.70
C LEU A 239 -2.11 2.07 -7.83
N PHE A 240 -1.94 2.54 -9.07
CA PHE A 240 -2.17 3.94 -9.36
C PHE A 240 -3.65 4.27 -9.26
N ARG A 241 -3.98 5.45 -8.75
CA ARG A 241 -5.32 6.03 -8.93
C ARG A 241 -5.19 7.31 -9.73
N PHE A 242 -5.84 7.37 -10.89
CA PHE A 242 -5.74 8.48 -11.83
C PHE A 242 -6.92 9.44 -11.70
N THR A 243 -6.75 10.70 -12.16
CA THR A 243 -7.89 11.59 -12.37
C THR A 243 -8.82 11.00 -13.43
N PRO A 244 -10.10 11.44 -13.50
CA PRO A 244 -11.00 11.02 -14.57
C PRO A 244 -10.41 11.24 -15.97
N GLY A 245 -9.77 12.38 -16.21
CA GLY A 245 -9.13 12.70 -17.49
C GLY A 245 -7.93 11.81 -17.80
N MET A 246 -7.05 11.57 -16.83
CA MET A 246 -5.90 10.67 -17.00
C MET A 246 -6.33 9.22 -17.28
N LEU A 247 -7.35 8.74 -16.57
CA LEU A 247 -7.88 7.39 -16.77
C LEU A 247 -8.56 7.25 -18.14
N LEU A 248 -9.34 8.26 -18.55
CA LEU A 248 -9.96 8.30 -19.87
C LEU A 248 -8.91 8.30 -20.99
N ASN A 249 -7.89 9.15 -20.87
CA ASN A 249 -6.78 9.20 -21.83
C ASN A 249 -6.05 7.87 -21.88
N TRP A 250 -5.74 7.27 -20.74
CA TRP A 250 -5.14 5.93 -20.68
C TRP A 250 -5.96 4.93 -21.50
N LYS A 251 -7.25 4.78 -21.17
CA LYS A 251 -8.16 3.84 -21.84
C LYS A 251 -8.23 4.09 -23.34
N SER A 252 -8.28 5.36 -23.77
CA SER A 252 -8.31 5.73 -25.18
C SER A 252 -7.00 5.38 -25.91
N ILE A 253 -5.85 5.64 -25.28
CA ILE A 253 -4.53 5.41 -25.88
C ILE A 253 -4.25 3.92 -26.01
N THR A 254 -4.64 3.12 -25.01
CA THR A 254 -4.39 1.68 -24.97
C THR A 254 -5.47 0.85 -25.66
N GLY A 255 -6.54 1.49 -26.17
CA GLY A 255 -7.66 0.78 -26.81
C GLY A 255 -8.46 -0.09 -25.84
N PHE A 256 -8.53 0.29 -24.56
CA PHE A 256 -9.27 -0.47 -23.54
C PHE A 256 -10.74 -0.60 -23.89
N ASN A 257 -11.29 -1.81 -23.73
CA ASN A 257 -12.71 -2.08 -23.94
C ASN A 257 -13.40 -2.26 -22.59
N GLU A 258 -14.38 -1.42 -22.28
CA GLU A 258 -15.14 -1.46 -21.02
C GLU A 258 -15.78 -2.83 -20.74
N SER A 259 -16.10 -3.62 -21.77
CA SER A 259 -16.62 -4.98 -21.60
C SER A 259 -15.62 -5.93 -20.92
N GLN A 260 -14.32 -5.60 -20.91
CA GLN A 260 -13.28 -6.40 -20.25
C GLN A 260 -13.46 -6.44 -18.73
N PHE A 261 -14.15 -5.46 -18.14
CA PHE A 261 -14.51 -5.52 -16.71
C PHE A 261 -15.42 -6.68 -16.33
N ASN A 262 -16.14 -7.26 -17.30
CA ASN A 262 -16.97 -8.44 -17.06
C ASN A 262 -16.16 -9.66 -16.59
N VAL A 263 -14.83 -9.66 -16.75
CA VAL A 263 -13.97 -10.70 -16.18
C VAL A 263 -14.15 -10.82 -14.66
N TYR A 264 -14.38 -9.70 -13.95
CA TYR A 264 -14.50 -9.70 -12.49
C TYR A 264 -15.77 -10.38 -11.97
N SER A 265 -16.77 -10.57 -12.83
CA SER A 265 -18.01 -11.30 -12.57
C SER A 265 -18.12 -12.60 -13.37
N SER A 266 -17.04 -13.00 -14.07
CA SER A 266 -17.02 -14.21 -14.90
C SER A 266 -16.95 -15.50 -14.08
N GLU A 267 -17.29 -16.63 -14.70
CA GLU A 267 -17.14 -17.96 -14.09
C GLU A 267 -15.67 -18.25 -13.70
N ALA A 268 -14.69 -17.80 -14.50
CA ALA A 268 -13.27 -17.98 -14.21
C ALA A 268 -12.81 -17.23 -12.95
N ALA A 269 -13.44 -16.08 -12.67
CA ALA A 269 -13.25 -15.31 -11.44
C ALA A 269 -14.22 -15.71 -10.32
N ASN A 270 -15.11 -16.70 -10.55
CA ASN A 270 -16.03 -17.15 -9.53
C ASN A 270 -15.26 -17.70 -8.31
N ASN A 271 -15.71 -17.33 -7.11
CA ASN A 271 -15.03 -17.60 -5.85
C ASN A 271 -13.62 -16.99 -5.73
N VAL A 272 -13.19 -16.09 -6.61
CA VAL A 272 -11.95 -15.32 -6.47
C VAL A 272 -12.27 -13.94 -5.91
N SER A 273 -11.56 -13.53 -4.86
CA SER A 273 -11.66 -12.18 -4.32
C SER A 273 -10.38 -11.40 -4.58
N PHE A 274 -10.54 -10.14 -4.96
CA PHE A 274 -9.45 -9.23 -5.33
C PHE A 274 -9.32 -8.14 -4.29
N ASN A 275 -8.08 -7.78 -3.91
CA ASN A 275 -7.82 -6.63 -3.03
C ASN A 275 -8.24 -5.32 -3.71
N GLU A 276 -7.89 -5.16 -4.98
CA GLU A 276 -8.15 -3.97 -5.78
C GLU A 276 -8.39 -4.37 -7.24
N TYR A 277 -9.38 -3.74 -7.85
CA TYR A 277 -9.77 -3.91 -9.25
C TYR A 277 -8.90 -3.01 -10.12
N GLY A 278 -8.05 -3.62 -10.95
CA GLY A 278 -7.23 -2.89 -11.92
C GLY A 278 -7.92 -2.85 -13.27
N LEU A 279 -7.21 -2.42 -14.31
CA LEU A 279 -7.71 -2.50 -15.69
C LEU A 279 -7.39 -3.89 -16.29
N PRO A 280 -8.39 -4.73 -16.60
CA PRO A 280 -8.16 -6.05 -17.19
C PRO A 280 -8.04 -5.97 -18.72
N TYR A 281 -7.00 -6.56 -19.28
CA TYR A 281 -6.82 -6.72 -20.72
C TYR A 281 -6.74 -8.21 -21.05
N ASP A 282 -7.16 -8.56 -22.26
CA ASP A 282 -6.88 -9.89 -22.81
C ASP A 282 -5.36 -10.01 -23.01
N SER A 283 -4.77 -11.04 -22.40
CA SER A 283 -3.33 -11.29 -22.42
C SER A 283 -2.75 -11.45 -23.82
N ASP A 284 -3.54 -11.91 -24.79
CA ASP A 284 -3.08 -12.10 -26.17
C ASP A 284 -3.08 -10.78 -26.97
N SER A 285 -3.76 -9.76 -26.45
CA SER A 285 -3.95 -8.46 -27.12
C SER A 285 -3.19 -7.30 -26.47
N ILE A 286 -2.76 -7.45 -25.21
CA ILE A 286 -2.08 -6.38 -24.48
C ILE A 286 -0.66 -6.17 -25.03
N GLY A 287 -0.27 -4.90 -25.17
CA GLY A 287 1.09 -4.54 -25.56
C GLY A 287 2.05 -4.43 -24.36
N ASP A 288 3.36 -4.51 -24.62
CA ASP A 288 4.39 -4.22 -23.60
C ASP A 288 4.52 -2.70 -23.44
N TRP A 289 3.77 -2.15 -22.48
CA TRP A 289 3.69 -0.72 -22.26
C TRP A 289 4.56 -0.29 -21.09
N SER A 290 5.18 0.88 -21.20
CA SER A 290 5.87 1.51 -20.07
C SER A 290 5.22 2.84 -19.71
N LEU A 291 5.26 3.19 -18.43
CA LEU A 291 4.71 4.45 -17.90
C LEU A 291 5.85 5.31 -17.38
N SER A 292 6.07 6.46 -18.02
CA SER A 292 7.07 7.44 -17.59
C SER A 292 6.41 8.56 -16.81
N ILE A 293 7.02 8.93 -15.68
CA ILE A 293 6.51 9.94 -14.75
C ILE A 293 7.64 10.93 -14.43
N THR A 294 7.34 12.23 -14.54
CA THR A 294 8.20 13.31 -14.05
C THR A 294 7.44 14.10 -12.99
N LEU A 295 8.04 14.28 -11.82
CA LEU A 295 7.49 15.09 -10.74
C LEU A 295 8.04 16.53 -10.80
N GLY A 296 7.31 17.47 -10.19
CA GLY A 296 7.64 18.89 -10.18
C GLY A 296 8.96 19.24 -9.49
N ASN A 297 9.49 18.34 -8.65
CA ASN A 297 10.82 18.48 -8.03
C ASN A 297 11.96 17.93 -8.90
N GLY A 298 11.65 17.48 -10.13
CA GLY A 298 12.62 16.93 -11.08
C GLY A 298 12.84 15.43 -10.98
N TYR A 299 12.24 14.73 -10.02
CA TYR A 299 12.29 13.26 -9.96
C TYR A 299 11.69 12.64 -11.22
N LYS A 300 12.35 11.64 -11.79
CA LYS A 300 11.91 10.92 -13.00
C LYS A 300 12.03 9.43 -12.79
N THR A 301 11.02 8.70 -13.22
CA THR A 301 11.06 7.23 -13.26
C THR A 301 10.23 6.70 -14.41
N THR A 302 10.57 5.49 -14.85
CA THR A 302 9.82 4.74 -15.85
C THR A 302 9.49 3.37 -15.28
N LEU A 303 8.21 3.04 -15.25
CA LEU A 303 7.73 1.71 -14.91
C LEU A 303 7.68 0.88 -16.20
N PRO A 304 8.51 -0.16 -16.34
CA PRO A 304 8.44 -1.06 -17.49
C PRO A 304 7.19 -1.96 -17.41
N GLY A 305 6.82 -2.59 -18.52
CA GLY A 305 5.63 -3.44 -18.59
C GLY A 305 5.59 -4.55 -17.55
N HIS A 306 6.73 -5.18 -17.25
CA HIS A 306 6.80 -6.23 -16.22
C HIS A 306 6.53 -5.76 -14.78
N GLU A 307 6.56 -4.44 -14.51
CA GLU A 307 6.08 -3.87 -13.25
C GLU A 307 4.59 -3.50 -13.38
N LEU A 308 4.26 -2.77 -14.44
CA LEU A 308 2.95 -2.17 -14.69
C LEU A 308 1.86 -3.22 -15.00
N GLN A 309 2.24 -4.41 -15.43
CA GLN A 309 1.35 -5.45 -15.92
C GLN A 309 1.66 -6.77 -15.20
N ARG A 310 0.63 -7.52 -14.84
CA ARG A 310 0.76 -8.87 -14.31
C ARG A 310 -0.46 -9.71 -14.63
N PRO A 311 -0.38 -11.05 -14.59
CA PRO A 311 -1.58 -11.89 -14.64
C PRO A 311 -2.62 -11.43 -13.61
N LEU A 312 -3.89 -11.38 -14.02
CA LEU A 312 -4.97 -11.10 -13.09
C LEU A 312 -5.01 -12.22 -12.07
N GLN A 313 -4.88 -11.88 -10.79
CA GLN A 313 -4.93 -12.85 -9.70
C GLN A 313 -5.63 -12.26 -8.48
N GLY A 314 -6.30 -13.14 -7.74
CA GLY A 314 -6.90 -12.86 -6.44
C GLY A 314 -6.73 -14.06 -5.51
N PHE A 315 -7.63 -14.22 -4.55
CA PHE A 315 -7.59 -15.30 -3.57
C PHE A 315 -8.83 -16.18 -3.68
N ASP A 316 -8.64 -17.50 -3.68
CA ASP A 316 -9.73 -18.47 -3.59
C ASP A 316 -10.27 -18.60 -2.15
N ASN A 317 -11.27 -19.46 -1.95
CA ASN A 317 -11.90 -19.69 -0.64
C ASN A 317 -10.94 -20.26 0.42
N LEU A 318 -9.81 -20.85 0.01
CA LEU A 318 -8.78 -21.37 0.89
C LEU A 318 -7.65 -20.36 1.14
N GLY A 319 -7.77 -19.13 0.61
CA GLY A 319 -6.75 -18.10 0.74
C GLY A 319 -5.54 -18.32 -0.18
N ASN A 320 -5.61 -19.24 -1.14
CA ASN A 320 -4.55 -19.44 -2.12
C ASN A 320 -4.64 -18.39 -3.21
N ARG A 321 -3.49 -17.94 -3.71
CA ARG A 321 -3.44 -17.08 -4.90
C ARG A 321 -3.94 -17.86 -6.12
N LYS A 322 -4.96 -17.33 -6.78
CA LYS A 322 -5.55 -17.91 -7.99
C LYS A 322 -5.46 -16.91 -9.13
N VAL A 323 -4.82 -17.34 -10.22
CA VAL A 323 -4.75 -16.60 -11.48
C VAL A 323 -6.04 -16.82 -12.27
N VAL A 324 -6.56 -15.76 -12.87
CA VAL A 324 -7.63 -15.81 -13.86
C VAL A 324 -6.99 -15.99 -15.25
N PRO A 325 -7.16 -17.14 -15.92
CA PRO A 325 -6.49 -17.43 -17.18
C PRO A 325 -6.82 -16.41 -18.28
N GLY A 326 -5.85 -16.15 -19.17
CA GLY A 326 -6.05 -15.30 -20.35
C GLY A 326 -6.21 -13.80 -20.07
N VAL A 327 -6.09 -13.36 -18.81
CA VAL A 327 -6.27 -11.95 -18.44
C VAL A 327 -5.03 -11.37 -17.79
N THR A 328 -4.60 -10.22 -18.29
CA THR A 328 -3.54 -9.40 -17.72
C THR A 328 -4.14 -8.17 -17.05
N LYS A 329 -3.78 -7.94 -15.80
CA LYS A 329 -4.15 -6.74 -15.04
C LYS A 329 -3.06 -5.68 -15.18
N VAL A 330 -3.44 -4.52 -15.70
CA VAL A 330 -2.66 -3.29 -15.59
C VAL A 330 -2.90 -2.67 -14.21
N GLN A 331 -1.83 -2.20 -13.57
CA GLN A 331 -1.82 -1.77 -12.17
C GLN A 331 -2.34 -0.32 -11.97
N ILE A 332 -3.45 0.00 -12.62
CA ILE A 332 -4.19 1.25 -12.49
C ILE A 332 -5.58 0.87 -11.99
N LEU A 333 -6.03 1.50 -10.91
CA LEU A 333 -7.37 1.28 -10.34
C LEU A 333 -8.43 1.63 -11.39
N ASP A 334 -9.46 0.81 -11.48
CA ASP A 334 -10.58 0.98 -12.41
C ASP A 334 -11.43 2.22 -12.11
N GLN A 335 -11.46 2.63 -10.84
CA GLN A 335 -12.14 3.83 -10.37
C GLN A 335 -11.20 5.05 -10.34
N PRO A 336 -11.56 6.16 -11.00
CA PRO A 336 -10.78 7.38 -10.91
C PRO A 336 -10.88 8.03 -9.52
N THR A 337 -10.13 9.10 -9.31
CA THR A 337 -10.32 9.99 -8.16
C THR A 337 -11.72 10.63 -8.21
N LYS A 338 -12.31 10.86 -7.04
CA LYS A 338 -13.57 11.61 -6.88
C LYS A 338 -13.28 13.11 -6.81
N ASP A 339 -14.34 13.92 -6.81
CA ASP A 339 -14.24 15.37 -6.61
C ASP A 339 -13.47 15.69 -5.31
N GLY A 340 -12.52 16.62 -5.40
CA GLY A 340 -11.65 17.00 -4.27
C GLY A 340 -10.48 16.04 -4.01
N GLU A 341 -10.51 14.80 -4.52
CA GLU A 341 -9.40 13.85 -4.38
C GLU A 341 -8.30 14.08 -5.42
N VAL A 342 -7.06 13.73 -5.05
CA VAL A 342 -5.88 13.78 -5.93
C VAL A 342 -5.43 12.38 -6.36
N PRO A 343 -4.73 12.24 -7.51
CA PRO A 343 -4.10 10.98 -7.90
C PRO A 343 -3.24 10.36 -6.81
N ILE A 344 -3.18 9.03 -6.83
CA ILE A 344 -2.37 8.24 -5.88
C ILE A 344 -1.25 7.53 -6.65
N LEU A 345 -0.03 7.76 -6.21
CA LEU A 345 1.18 7.06 -6.60
C LEU A 345 1.44 5.96 -5.56
N GLY A 346 0.81 4.80 -5.77
CA GLY A 346 0.84 3.69 -4.82
C GLY A 346 2.12 2.86 -4.84
N LYS A 347 2.06 1.67 -4.26
CA LYS A 347 3.16 0.69 -4.19
C LYS A 347 3.79 0.38 -5.54
N ILE A 348 3.00 0.36 -6.62
CA ILE A 348 3.53 0.13 -7.97
C ILE A 348 4.48 1.25 -8.41
N PHE A 349 4.21 2.52 -8.08
CA PHE A 349 5.18 3.61 -8.29
C PHE A 349 6.45 3.42 -7.48
N LEU A 350 6.30 2.93 -6.25
CA LEU A 350 7.38 2.66 -5.32
C LEU A 350 8.18 1.39 -5.67
N SER A 351 7.75 0.57 -6.64
CA SER A 351 8.55 -0.58 -7.09
C SER A 351 9.80 -0.17 -7.87
N ARG A 352 9.79 1.05 -8.41
CA ARG A 352 10.90 1.72 -9.10
C ARG A 352 11.46 2.92 -8.35
N SER A 353 10.91 3.26 -7.19
CA SER A 353 11.25 4.47 -6.44
C SER A 353 11.57 4.13 -4.98
N TYR A 354 12.77 4.50 -4.55
CA TYR A 354 13.18 4.41 -3.15
C TYR A 354 12.74 5.68 -2.42
N LEU A 355 11.89 5.51 -1.42
CA LEU A 355 11.32 6.60 -0.63
C LEU A 355 12.11 6.78 0.67
N SER A 356 12.45 8.01 1.04
CA SER A 356 12.97 8.38 2.36
C SER A 356 12.13 9.52 2.94
N VAL A 357 11.79 9.43 4.21
CA VAL A 357 10.91 10.39 4.90
C VAL A 357 11.54 10.78 6.23
N ASP A 358 11.60 12.09 6.46
CA ASP A 358 12.03 12.70 7.72
C ASP A 358 11.04 13.81 8.09
N TYR A 359 10.10 13.47 8.95
CA TYR A 359 9.09 14.41 9.44
C TYR A 359 9.67 15.51 10.33
N GLU A 360 10.78 15.26 11.03
CA GLU A 360 11.43 16.23 11.92
C GLU A 360 12.13 17.32 11.10
N SER A 361 12.74 16.94 9.98
CA SER A 361 13.26 17.88 8.97
C SER A 361 12.18 18.43 8.04
N GLY A 362 10.93 17.94 8.13
CA GLY A 362 9.81 18.35 7.29
C GLY A 362 9.97 17.98 5.81
N ARG A 363 10.68 16.90 5.48
CA ARG A 363 11.04 16.54 4.10
C ARG A 363 10.84 15.06 3.79
N PHE A 364 10.61 14.77 2.53
CA PHE A 364 10.70 13.42 1.98
C PHE A 364 11.44 13.46 0.64
N GLY A 365 12.06 12.35 0.25
CA GLY A 365 12.90 12.27 -0.94
C GLY A 365 12.64 10.98 -1.71
N LEU A 366 12.79 11.06 -3.02
CA LEU A 366 12.75 9.91 -3.92
C LEU A 366 14.09 9.76 -4.64
N ALA A 367 14.60 8.55 -4.71
CA ALA A 367 15.67 8.12 -5.60
C ALA A 367 15.16 6.93 -6.43
N LEU A 368 15.88 6.55 -7.49
CA LEU A 368 15.54 5.30 -8.18
C LEU A 368 15.89 4.12 -7.27
N SER A 369 15.07 3.07 -7.29
CA SER A 369 15.43 1.81 -6.63
C SER A 369 16.46 1.07 -7.47
N ALA A 370 17.56 0.66 -6.83
CA ALA A 370 18.65 -0.09 -7.45
C ALA A 370 18.27 -1.53 -7.84
#